data_AF-A0A1X7TM57-F1
#
_entry.id   AF-A0A1X7TM57-F1
#
_cell.length_a   1.000
_cell.length_b   1.000
_cell.length_c   1.000
_cell.angle_alpha   90.00
_cell.angle_beta   90.00
_cell.angle_gamma   90.00
#
_symmetry.space_group_name_H-M   'P 1'
#
loop_
_entity.id
_entity.type
_entity.pdbx_description
1 polymer ?
#
loop_
_entity_poly.entity_id
_entity_poly.type
_entity_poly.pdbx_seq_one_letter_code
_entity_poly.pdbx_strand_id
1 'polypeptide(L)'
;MIVHHNIPFTLADELTPLFCDIFPNSDIAKNFASRRTKTTCIVNGDIAPSYQQALVEYMREKPFFIAIDGSSDSGLEKMNPLTVCILNKSGFVHTELLDMCMSSDSTAEGIFSEMQHAFMKHLIHWINCIGRSVDNTSVNIGIRNSIKTCVLAVNLSVYVMGCPCHIVHNIAGKGSSTFEEVSGFSVDDFVIDIYYWFDKSTKRKATMAEYCTFCDVTYRDIIKH
;
A
#
# COMPACT_ATOMS: atom_id res chain seq x y z
N MET A 1 4.87 20.76 -2.44
CA MET A 1 6.19 20.13 -2.55
C MET A 1 6.33 18.91 -1.66
N ILE A 2 6.32 19.04 -0.33
CA ILE A 2 6.58 17.93 0.61
C ILE A 2 5.62 16.74 0.39
N VAL A 3 4.31 16.96 0.53
CA VAL A 3 3.29 15.91 0.32
C VAL A 3 3.28 15.43 -1.13
N HIS A 4 3.21 16.37 -2.08
CA HIS A 4 3.12 16.08 -3.51
C HIS A 4 4.27 15.22 -4.07
N HIS A 5 5.48 15.37 -3.54
CA HIS A 5 6.66 14.61 -3.99
C HIS A 5 7.07 13.50 -3.01
N ASN A 6 6.21 13.17 -2.04
CA ASN A 6 6.47 12.14 -1.03
C ASN A 6 7.83 12.33 -0.32
N ILE A 7 8.12 13.56 0.10
CA ILE A 7 9.38 13.92 0.73
C ILE A 7 9.19 13.91 2.26
N PRO A 8 10.19 13.44 3.04
CA PRO A 8 10.13 13.50 4.50
C PRO A 8 9.86 14.91 5.02
N PHE A 9 8.99 15.01 6.05
CA PHE A 9 8.72 16.27 6.74
C PHE A 9 9.97 16.90 7.38
N THR A 10 11.01 16.10 7.63
CA THR A 10 12.30 16.57 8.12
C THR A 10 12.96 17.56 7.14
N LEU A 11 12.68 17.47 5.84
CA LEU A 11 13.21 18.43 4.87
C LEU A 11 12.67 19.85 5.12
N ALA A 12 11.47 20.01 5.70
CA ALA A 12 10.91 21.33 6.01
C ALA A 12 11.83 22.19 6.89
N ASP A 13 12.65 21.55 7.74
CA ASP A 13 13.61 22.23 8.60
C ASP A 13 14.72 22.91 7.78
N GLU A 14 15.14 22.29 6.68
CA GLU A 14 16.18 22.78 5.77
C GLU A 14 15.64 23.75 4.70
N LEU A 15 14.37 23.64 4.32
CA LEU A 15 13.80 24.51 3.28
C LEU A 15 13.71 25.97 3.71
N THR A 16 13.42 26.21 4.98
CA THR A 16 13.29 27.57 5.51
C THR A 16 14.57 28.40 5.36
N PRO A 17 15.75 27.94 5.85
CA PRO A 17 17.00 28.66 5.62
C PRO A 17 17.41 28.65 4.14
N LEU A 18 17.21 27.54 3.42
CA LEU A 18 17.55 27.44 2.00
C LEU A 18 16.83 28.51 1.15
N PHE A 19 15.54 28.76 1.40
CA PHE A 19 14.80 29.80 0.67
C PHE A 19 15.33 31.21 0.93
N CYS A 20 15.84 31.49 2.13
CA CYS A 20 16.50 32.76 2.43
C CYS A 20 17.81 32.91 1.64
N ASP A 21 18.58 31.83 1.51
CA ASP A 21 19.89 31.83 0.85
C ASP A 21 19.78 31.95 -0.67
N ILE A 22 18.86 31.19 -1.29
CA ILE A 22 18.71 31.18 -2.75
C ILE A 22 17.91 32.37 -3.28
N PHE A 23 17.13 33.04 -2.42
CA PHE A 23 16.33 34.23 -2.77
C PHE A 23 16.63 35.43 -1.87
N PRO A 24 17.87 35.96 -1.87
CA PRO A 24 18.32 36.98 -0.91
C PRO A 24 17.60 38.33 -1.07
N ASN A 25 16.97 38.58 -2.21
CA ASN A 25 16.24 39.82 -2.51
C ASN A 25 14.73 39.71 -2.33
N SER A 26 14.20 38.55 -1.91
CA SER A 26 12.76 38.32 -1.76
C SER A 26 12.35 38.49 -0.30
N ASP A 27 11.57 39.54 0.00
CA ASP A 27 10.98 39.73 1.32
C ASP A 27 10.00 38.60 1.66
N ILE A 28 9.36 37.99 0.65
CA ILE A 28 8.49 36.81 0.84
C ILE A 28 9.31 35.63 1.35
N ALA A 29 10.47 35.35 0.73
CA ALA A 29 11.31 34.22 1.10
C ALA A 29 11.94 34.43 2.49
N LYS A 30 12.37 35.66 2.82
CA LYS A 30 12.89 36.01 4.15
C LYS A 30 11.86 35.83 5.26
N ASN A 31 10.59 36.06 4.96
CA ASN A 31 9.48 35.91 5.91
C ASN A 31 8.87 34.50 5.88
N PHE A 32 9.35 33.60 5.02
CA PHE A 32 8.87 32.22 5.02
C PHE A 32 9.30 31.54 6.32
N ALA A 33 8.32 31.12 7.11
CA ALA A 33 8.55 30.38 8.33
C ALA A 33 7.61 29.17 8.34
N SER A 34 8.11 28.02 7.88
CA SER A 34 7.41 26.73 7.96
C SER A 34 8.41 25.59 8.04
N ARG A 35 8.82 25.30 9.27
CA ARG A 35 9.61 24.11 9.62
C ARG A 35 8.71 22.90 9.84
N ARG A 36 9.27 21.79 10.32
CA ARG A 36 8.56 20.52 10.51
C ARG A 36 7.23 20.66 11.24
N THR A 37 7.22 21.23 12.45
CA THR A 37 6.00 21.32 13.28
C THR A 37 4.88 22.04 12.56
N LYS A 38 5.14 23.24 12.02
CA LYS A 38 4.11 24.02 11.31
C LYS A 38 3.64 23.30 10.05
N THR A 39 4.56 22.70 9.30
CA THR A 39 4.24 21.92 8.10
C THR A 39 3.34 20.73 8.44
N THR A 40 3.68 19.97 9.48
CA THR A 40 2.87 18.85 9.97
C THR A 40 1.49 19.33 10.46
N CYS A 41 1.41 20.43 11.19
CA CYS A 41 0.13 21.01 11.62
C CYS A 41 -0.75 21.42 10.42
N ILE A 42 -0.17 22.04 9.38
CA ILE A 42 -0.91 22.41 8.17
C ILE A 42 -1.41 21.15 7.45
N VAL A 43 -0.56 20.14 7.29
CA VAL A 43 -0.96 18.90 6.62
C VAL A 43 -2.05 18.18 7.39
N ASN A 44 -1.88 17.98 8.70
CA ASN A 44 -2.83 17.20 9.49
C ASN A 44 -4.09 17.99 9.88
N GLY A 45 -3.99 19.31 10.01
CA GLY A 45 -5.09 20.16 10.48
C GLY A 45 -5.96 20.74 9.38
N ASP A 46 -5.45 20.82 8.14
CA ASP A 46 -6.15 21.49 7.04
C ASP A 46 -6.17 20.64 5.77
N ILE A 47 -4.99 20.26 5.24
CA ILE A 47 -4.89 19.56 3.96
C ILE A 47 -5.54 18.17 4.04
N ALA A 48 -5.07 17.29 4.93
CA ALA A 48 -5.58 15.92 5.02
C ALA A 48 -7.09 15.87 5.31
N PRO A 49 -7.64 16.65 6.27
CA PRO A 49 -9.09 16.73 6.47
C PRO A 49 -9.86 17.19 5.24
N SER A 50 -9.33 18.16 4.47
CA SER A 50 -10.00 18.64 3.25
C SER A 50 -10.13 17.55 2.18
N TYR A 51 -9.05 16.78 1.94
CA TYR A 51 -9.10 15.66 0.98
C TYR A 51 -9.99 14.52 1.50
N GLN A 52 -9.86 14.16 2.78
CA GLN A 52 -10.69 13.12 3.38
C GLN A 52 -12.18 13.47 3.34
N GLN A 53 -12.54 14.74 3.59
CA GLN A 53 -13.92 15.21 3.52
C GLN A 53 -14.49 15.07 2.11
N ALA A 54 -13.72 15.44 1.07
CA ALA A 54 -14.14 15.28 -0.32
C ALA A 54 -14.38 13.80 -0.70
N LEU A 55 -13.51 12.89 -0.24
CA LEU A 55 -13.69 11.45 -0.41
C LEU A 55 -14.96 10.96 0.30
N VAL A 56 -15.16 11.36 1.56
CA VAL A 56 -16.32 10.97 2.38
C VAL A 56 -17.63 11.44 1.75
N GLU A 57 -17.70 12.68 1.26
CA GLU A 57 -18.86 13.21 0.54
C GLU A 57 -19.17 12.38 -0.70
N TYR A 58 -18.15 12.01 -1.48
CA TYR A 58 -18.34 11.11 -2.61
C TYR A 58 -18.93 9.75 -2.17
N MET A 59 -18.34 9.13 -1.14
CA MET A 59 -18.76 7.79 -0.68
C MET A 59 -20.18 7.75 -0.13
N ARG A 60 -20.69 8.85 0.41
CA ARG A 60 -22.07 8.97 0.90
C ARG A 60 -23.12 8.95 -0.20
N GLU A 61 -22.76 9.35 -1.42
CA GLU A 61 -23.72 9.54 -2.51
C GLU A 61 -23.48 8.63 -3.71
N LYS A 62 -22.26 8.13 -3.89
CA LYS A 62 -21.84 7.49 -5.14
C LYS A 62 -21.22 6.11 -4.92
N PRO A 63 -21.33 5.22 -5.92
CA PRO A 63 -20.67 3.93 -5.92
C PRO A 63 -19.15 4.03 -5.71
N PHE A 64 -18.63 3.19 -4.83
CA PHE A 64 -17.21 3.03 -4.59
C PHE A 64 -16.81 1.56 -4.39
N PHE A 65 -15.53 1.28 -4.61
CA PHE A 65 -14.93 -0.03 -4.37
C PHE A 65 -13.89 0.07 -3.27
N ILE A 66 -13.81 -0.89 -2.36
CA ILE A 66 -12.85 -0.86 -1.26
C ILE A 66 -11.74 -1.91 -1.43
N ALA A 67 -10.53 -1.59 -1.02
CA ALA A 67 -9.47 -2.58 -0.90
C ALA A 67 -8.82 -2.46 0.47
N ILE A 68 -8.61 -3.62 1.10
CA ILE A 68 -7.93 -3.71 2.39
C ILE A 68 -6.78 -4.70 2.26
N ASP A 69 -5.62 -4.24 2.68
CA ASP A 69 -4.39 -5.00 2.81
C ASP A 69 -4.03 -5.04 4.30
N GLY A 70 -3.26 -6.03 4.75
CA GLY A 70 -2.91 -6.19 6.15
C GLY A 70 -1.41 -6.34 6.36
N SER A 71 -0.80 -5.41 7.08
CA SER A 71 0.61 -5.48 7.51
C SER A 71 0.73 -5.74 9.02
N SER A 72 1.77 -6.49 9.41
CA SER A 72 2.08 -6.85 10.80
C SER A 72 3.20 -5.99 11.43
N ASP A 73 3.54 -4.86 10.81
CA ASP A 73 4.77 -4.10 11.11
C ASP A 73 4.85 -3.45 12.51
N SER A 74 3.74 -3.37 13.27
CA SER A 74 3.72 -2.78 14.63
C SER A 74 3.94 -3.76 15.79
N GLY A 75 3.99 -5.07 15.54
CA GLY A 75 4.25 -6.11 16.55
C GLY A 75 3.15 -6.34 17.61
N LEU A 76 2.28 -5.36 17.88
CA LEU A 76 1.15 -5.44 18.82
C LEU A 76 -0.22 -5.32 18.15
N GLU A 77 -0.31 -4.52 17.10
CA GLU A 77 -1.51 -4.30 16.31
C GLU A 77 -1.22 -4.58 14.85
N LYS A 78 -2.22 -5.05 14.12
CA LYS A 78 -2.18 -5.21 12.68
C LYS A 78 -2.69 -3.93 12.03
N MET A 79 -1.92 -3.40 11.09
CA MET A 79 -2.31 -2.24 10.29
C MET A 79 -3.07 -2.73 9.07
N ASN A 80 -4.34 -2.35 8.95
CA ASN A 80 -5.12 -2.67 7.77
C ASN A 80 -5.53 -1.39 7.03
N PRO A 81 -4.69 -0.87 6.10
CA PRO A 81 -5.05 0.29 5.30
C PRO A 81 -6.35 0.03 4.53
N LEU A 82 -7.37 0.85 4.81
CA LEU A 82 -8.64 0.83 4.11
C LEU A 82 -8.60 1.87 2.99
N THR A 83 -8.44 1.38 1.77
CA THR A 83 -8.39 2.21 0.57
C THR A 83 -9.69 2.14 -0.20
N VAL A 84 -10.00 3.21 -0.92
CA VAL A 84 -11.26 3.39 -1.64
C VAL A 84 -10.93 3.79 -3.07
N CYS A 85 -11.42 3.01 -4.02
CA CYS A 85 -11.38 3.31 -5.44
C CYS A 85 -12.68 4.03 -5.83
N ILE A 86 -12.53 5.23 -6.38
CA ILE A 86 -13.63 6.09 -6.85
C ILE A 86 -13.44 6.48 -8.31
N LEU A 87 -14.51 6.90 -8.96
CA LEU A 87 -14.45 7.51 -10.29
C LEU A 87 -14.47 9.03 -10.13
N ASN A 88 -13.39 9.71 -10.51
CA ASN A 88 -13.36 11.16 -10.42
C ASN A 88 -14.29 11.81 -11.46
N LYS A 89 -14.46 13.13 -11.35
CA LYS A 89 -15.32 13.92 -12.27
C LYS A 89 -14.89 13.85 -13.74
N SER A 90 -13.62 13.50 -14.01
CA SER A 90 -13.06 13.34 -15.35
C SER A 90 -13.18 11.91 -15.89
N GLY A 91 -13.79 10.98 -15.15
CA GLY A 91 -13.94 9.59 -15.57
C GLY A 91 -12.71 8.71 -15.35
N PHE A 92 -11.73 9.17 -14.58
CA PHE A 92 -10.56 8.37 -14.19
C PHE A 92 -10.80 7.68 -12.86
N VAL A 93 -10.28 6.46 -12.73
CA VAL A 93 -10.27 5.73 -11.45
C VAL A 93 -9.13 6.27 -10.58
N HIS A 94 -9.46 6.60 -9.34
CA HIS A 94 -8.49 7.02 -8.31
C HIS A 94 -8.64 6.15 -7.09
N THR A 95 -7.52 5.85 -6.45
CA THR A 95 -7.49 5.14 -5.16
C THR A 95 -7.01 6.10 -4.09
N GLU A 96 -7.81 6.25 -3.04
CA GLU A 96 -7.52 7.13 -1.91
C GLU A 96 -7.56 6.34 -0.60
N LEU A 97 -6.77 6.75 0.39
CA LEU A 97 -6.80 6.16 1.73
C LEU A 97 -7.96 6.77 2.53
N LEU A 98 -8.85 5.93 3.05
CA LEU A 98 -9.93 6.38 3.94
C LEU A 98 -9.49 6.38 5.40
N ASP A 99 -8.95 5.26 5.86
CA ASP A 99 -8.51 5.10 7.25
C ASP A 99 -7.40 4.03 7.36
N MET A 100 -6.65 4.08 8.45
CA MET A 100 -5.73 3.02 8.85
C MET A 100 -6.40 2.19 9.96
N CYS A 101 -7.07 1.11 9.58
CA CYS A 101 -7.80 0.27 10.54
C CYS A 101 -6.81 -0.56 11.37
N MET A 102 -6.53 -0.07 12.58
CA MET A 102 -5.66 -0.74 13.55
C MET A 102 -6.46 -1.79 14.31
N SER A 103 -6.07 -3.06 14.22
CA SER A 103 -6.74 -4.12 14.97
C SER A 103 -5.74 -4.97 15.75
N SER A 104 -6.00 -5.15 17.05
CA SER A 104 -5.33 -6.18 17.87
C SER A 104 -5.91 -7.57 17.63
N ASP A 105 -7.12 -7.65 17.08
CA ASP A 105 -7.79 -8.89 16.70
C ASP A 105 -7.66 -9.15 15.19
N SER A 106 -6.89 -10.16 14.83
CA SER A 106 -6.68 -10.55 13.42
C SER A 106 -7.79 -11.46 12.87
N THR A 107 -8.90 -11.66 13.60
CA THR A 107 -10.09 -12.33 13.09
C THR A 107 -10.81 -11.48 12.03
N ALA A 108 -11.68 -12.14 11.27
CA ALA A 108 -12.52 -11.47 10.29
C ALA A 108 -13.44 -10.43 10.95
N GLU A 109 -14.01 -10.77 12.11
CA GLU A 109 -14.90 -9.92 12.88
C GLU A 109 -14.17 -8.69 13.44
N GLY A 110 -12.96 -8.87 13.98
CA GLY A 110 -12.13 -7.78 14.48
C GLY A 110 -11.80 -6.77 13.39
N ILE A 111 -11.29 -7.25 12.25
CA ILE A 111 -10.95 -6.38 11.11
C ILE A 111 -12.20 -5.70 10.56
N PHE A 112 -13.31 -6.42 10.41
CA PHE A 112 -14.56 -5.85 9.92
C PHE A 112 -15.14 -4.80 10.87
N SER A 113 -15.01 -4.98 12.19
CA SER A 113 -15.43 -4.00 13.19
C SER A 113 -14.71 -2.66 13.02
N GLU A 114 -13.40 -2.69 12.77
CA GLU A 114 -12.62 -1.47 12.52
C GLU A 114 -13.01 -0.79 11.20
N MET A 115 -13.30 -1.56 10.16
CA MET A 115 -13.87 -1.02 8.91
C MET A 115 -15.24 -0.37 9.16
N GLN A 116 -16.09 -1.03 9.95
CA GLN A 116 -17.41 -0.54 10.32
C GLN A 116 -17.32 0.76 11.14
N HIS A 117 -16.37 0.84 12.07
CA HIS A 117 -16.08 2.07 12.81
C HIS A 117 -15.67 3.21 11.89
N ALA A 118 -14.76 2.97 10.93
CA ALA A 118 -14.36 3.97 9.95
C ALA A 118 -15.57 4.47 9.13
N PHE A 119 -16.45 3.57 8.69
CA PHE A 119 -17.66 3.93 7.96
C PHE A 119 -18.62 4.75 8.82
N MET A 120 -18.87 4.32 10.07
CA MET A 120 -19.78 5.01 10.99
C MET A 120 -19.29 6.40 11.38
N LYS A 121 -17.99 6.55 11.66
CA LYS A 121 -17.33 7.84 11.95
C LYS A 121 -17.60 8.88 10.86
N HIS A 122 -17.66 8.42 9.61
CA HIS A 122 -17.86 9.27 8.45
C HIS A 122 -19.28 9.21 7.88
N LEU A 123 -20.23 8.57 8.56
CA LEU A 123 -21.63 8.40 8.11
C LEU A 123 -21.73 7.81 6.70
N ILE A 124 -20.85 6.87 6.37
CA ILE A 124 -20.82 6.17 5.08
C ILE A 124 -21.71 4.94 5.17
N HIS A 125 -22.61 4.80 4.20
CA HIS A 125 -23.50 3.65 4.10
C HIS A 125 -22.92 2.57 3.20
N TRP A 126 -22.95 1.31 3.68
CA TRP A 126 -22.50 0.15 2.90
C TRP A 126 -23.25 -0.04 1.58
N ILE A 127 -24.45 0.49 1.44
CA ILE A 127 -25.28 0.37 0.22
C ILE A 127 -24.57 0.92 -1.04
N ASN A 128 -23.68 1.90 -0.87
CA ASN A 128 -22.91 2.49 -1.96
C ASN A 128 -21.60 1.71 -2.26
N CYS A 129 -21.21 0.78 -1.40
CA CYS A 129 -20.09 -0.11 -1.66
C CYS A 129 -20.52 -1.13 -2.71
N ILE A 130 -19.92 -1.06 -3.90
CA ILE A 130 -20.25 -1.97 -5.02
C ILE A 130 -19.30 -3.16 -5.10
N GLY A 131 -18.13 -3.08 -4.47
CA GLY A 131 -17.19 -4.19 -4.48
C GLY A 131 -16.03 -4.03 -3.53
N ARG A 132 -15.30 -5.13 -3.36
CA ARG A 132 -14.11 -5.21 -2.52
C ARG A 132 -13.02 -6.11 -3.12
N SER A 133 -11.76 -5.74 -2.90
CA SER A 133 -10.57 -6.60 -3.10
C SER A 133 -9.85 -6.86 -1.77
N VAL A 134 -9.45 -8.11 -1.52
CA VAL A 134 -8.68 -8.54 -0.32
C VAL A 134 -7.78 -9.71 -0.63
N ASP A 135 -6.68 -9.87 0.11
CA ASP A 135 -5.83 -11.05 0.02
C ASP A 135 -6.61 -12.35 0.17
N ASN A 136 -6.24 -13.37 -0.59
CA ASN A 136 -6.99 -14.64 -0.68
C ASN A 136 -6.83 -15.58 0.53
N THR A 137 -6.57 -15.05 1.72
CA THR A 137 -6.52 -15.85 2.96
C THR A 137 -7.92 -16.28 3.40
N SER A 138 -8.02 -17.33 4.23
CA SER A 138 -9.30 -17.83 4.75
C SER A 138 -10.07 -16.77 5.54
N VAL A 139 -9.39 -15.97 6.37
CA VAL A 139 -9.98 -14.83 7.10
C VAL A 139 -10.61 -13.79 6.17
N ASN A 140 -10.11 -13.64 4.95
CA ASN A 140 -10.57 -12.59 4.04
C ASN A 140 -11.66 -13.07 3.07
N ILE A 141 -11.47 -14.24 2.45
CA ILE A 141 -12.34 -14.76 1.37
C ILE A 141 -13.05 -16.08 1.71
N GLY A 142 -12.78 -16.65 2.88
CA GLY A 142 -13.34 -17.92 3.31
C GLY A 142 -14.87 -17.96 3.28
N ILE A 143 -15.42 -19.16 3.20
CA ILE A 143 -16.88 -19.36 3.12
C ILE A 143 -17.54 -19.20 4.51
N ARG A 144 -16.77 -19.39 5.58
CA ARG A 144 -17.22 -19.33 6.97
C ARG A 144 -16.38 -18.29 7.71
N ASN A 145 -17.04 -17.37 8.43
CA ASN A 145 -16.41 -16.36 9.29
C ASN A 145 -15.21 -15.68 8.65
N SER A 146 -15.48 -14.97 7.56
CA SER A 146 -14.51 -14.18 6.82
C SER A 146 -14.99 -12.74 6.66
N ILE A 147 -14.07 -11.82 6.34
CA ILE A 147 -14.45 -10.44 6.00
C ILE A 147 -15.48 -10.47 4.87
N LYS A 148 -15.40 -11.44 3.94
CA LYS A 148 -16.41 -11.65 2.88
C LYS A 148 -17.79 -11.89 3.49
N THR A 149 -17.93 -12.81 4.41
CA THR A 149 -19.24 -13.09 5.03
C THR A 149 -19.74 -11.90 5.83
N CYS A 150 -18.87 -11.17 6.54
CA CYS A 150 -19.25 -9.98 7.31
C CYS A 150 -19.77 -8.86 6.40
N VAL A 151 -19.07 -8.55 5.31
CA VAL A 151 -19.52 -7.52 4.35
C VAL A 151 -20.82 -7.91 3.65
N LEU A 152 -20.96 -9.17 3.23
CA LEU A 152 -22.19 -9.63 2.59
C LEU A 152 -23.40 -9.63 3.54
N ALA A 153 -23.17 -9.68 4.86
CA ALA A 153 -24.22 -9.55 5.85
C ALA A 153 -24.78 -8.11 5.95
N VAL A 154 -23.96 -7.09 5.66
CA VAL A 154 -24.39 -5.67 5.69
C VAL A 154 -24.76 -5.12 4.30
N ASN A 155 -24.20 -5.69 3.22
CA ASN A 155 -24.63 -5.42 1.85
C ASN A 155 -24.36 -6.64 0.96
N LEU A 156 -25.43 -7.38 0.64
CA LEU A 156 -25.39 -8.59 -0.19
C LEU A 156 -25.00 -8.31 -1.66
N SER A 157 -25.10 -7.05 -2.11
CA SER A 157 -24.81 -6.65 -3.49
C SER A 157 -23.31 -6.41 -3.75
N VAL A 158 -22.47 -6.43 -2.70
CA VAL A 158 -21.04 -6.20 -2.83
C VAL A 158 -20.38 -7.33 -3.62
N TYR A 159 -19.72 -6.98 -4.71
CA TYR A 159 -18.87 -7.92 -5.43
C TYR A 159 -17.56 -8.15 -4.69
N VAL A 160 -17.23 -9.39 -4.34
CA VAL A 160 -16.00 -9.72 -3.60
C VAL A 160 -15.00 -10.41 -4.52
N MET A 161 -13.83 -9.78 -4.70
CA MET A 161 -12.70 -10.32 -5.45
C MET A 161 -11.52 -10.61 -4.51
N GLY A 162 -10.78 -11.68 -4.79
CA GLY A 162 -9.47 -11.89 -4.19
C GLY A 162 -8.41 -11.00 -4.85
N CYS A 163 -7.34 -10.68 -4.12
CA CYS A 163 -6.20 -9.92 -4.61
C CYS A 163 -5.58 -10.59 -5.84
N PRO A 164 -5.58 -9.93 -7.02
CA PRO A 164 -4.98 -10.50 -8.24
C PRO A 164 -3.50 -10.86 -8.06
N CYS A 165 -2.74 -10.06 -7.31
CA CYS A 165 -1.33 -10.33 -7.03
C CYS A 165 -1.17 -11.64 -6.27
N HIS A 166 -2.00 -11.87 -5.24
CA HIS A 166 -1.97 -13.10 -4.47
C HIS A 166 -2.45 -14.30 -5.28
N ILE A 167 -3.43 -14.13 -6.17
CA ILE A 167 -3.85 -15.19 -7.10
C ILE A 167 -2.69 -15.60 -8.01
N VAL A 168 -2.01 -14.64 -8.65
CA VAL A 168 -0.86 -14.91 -9.51
C VAL A 168 0.28 -15.56 -8.73
N HIS A 169 0.59 -15.07 -7.54
CA HIS A 169 1.60 -15.64 -6.65
C HIS A 169 1.30 -17.11 -6.31
N ASN A 170 0.06 -17.40 -5.89
CA ASN A 170 -0.36 -18.77 -5.53
C ASN A 170 -0.32 -19.72 -6.74
N ILE A 171 -0.69 -19.25 -7.94
CA ILE A 171 -0.59 -20.02 -9.18
C ILE A 171 0.87 -20.35 -9.48
N ALA A 172 1.75 -19.34 -9.42
CA ALA A 172 3.18 -19.53 -9.67
C ALA A 172 3.80 -20.49 -8.64
N GLY A 173 3.51 -20.31 -7.35
CA GLY A 173 3.99 -21.19 -6.28
C GLY A 173 3.53 -22.62 -6.47
N LYS A 174 2.23 -22.84 -6.78
CA LYS A 174 1.74 -24.20 -7.03
C LYS A 174 2.35 -24.82 -8.28
N GLY A 175 2.57 -24.02 -9.33
CA GLY A 175 3.27 -24.45 -10.54
C GLY A 175 4.71 -24.89 -10.24
N SER A 176 5.44 -24.12 -9.43
CA SER A 176 6.79 -24.46 -8.97
C SER A 176 6.81 -25.78 -8.21
N SER A 177 5.95 -25.96 -7.21
CA SER A 177 5.88 -27.21 -6.44
C SER A 177 5.53 -28.42 -7.30
N THR A 178 4.59 -28.29 -8.24
CA THR A 178 4.26 -29.41 -9.15
C THR A 178 5.39 -29.70 -10.13
N PHE A 179 6.12 -28.69 -10.59
CA PHE A 179 7.31 -28.90 -11.42
C PHE A 179 8.39 -29.67 -10.64
N GLU A 180 8.63 -29.31 -9.38
CA GLU A 180 9.56 -30.01 -8.51
C GLU A 180 9.14 -31.47 -8.28
N GLU A 181 7.87 -31.74 -7.99
CA GLU A 181 7.32 -33.10 -7.81
C GLU A 181 7.61 -34.01 -9.02
N VAL A 182 7.56 -33.47 -10.23
CA VAL A 182 7.74 -34.23 -11.48
C VAL A 182 9.21 -34.34 -11.89
N SER A 183 9.98 -33.25 -11.72
CA SER A 183 11.35 -33.15 -12.22
C SER A 183 12.42 -33.52 -11.19
N GLY A 184 12.08 -33.47 -9.89
CA GLY A 184 13.04 -33.51 -8.79
C GLY A 184 13.89 -32.24 -8.65
N PHE A 185 13.52 -31.14 -9.32
CA PHE A 185 14.24 -29.87 -9.31
C PHE A 185 13.37 -28.72 -8.80
N SER A 186 13.81 -28.11 -7.69
CA SER A 186 13.19 -26.91 -7.12
C SER A 186 13.73 -25.65 -7.80
N VAL A 187 12.87 -24.96 -8.55
CA VAL A 187 13.22 -23.67 -9.17
C VAL A 187 13.43 -22.61 -8.09
N ASP A 188 12.63 -22.65 -7.03
CA ASP A 188 12.71 -21.68 -5.93
C ASP A 188 14.04 -21.81 -5.17
N ASP A 189 14.44 -23.04 -4.82
CA ASP A 189 15.73 -23.28 -4.15
C ASP A 189 16.91 -22.89 -5.04
N PHE A 190 16.83 -23.18 -6.34
CA PHE A 190 17.89 -22.79 -7.27
C PHE A 190 18.09 -21.28 -7.34
N VAL A 191 16.99 -20.51 -7.37
CA VAL A 191 17.07 -19.04 -7.38
C VAL A 191 17.60 -18.51 -6.04
N ILE A 192 17.20 -19.12 -4.92
CA ILE A 192 17.75 -18.81 -3.58
C ILE A 192 19.26 -19.09 -3.52
N ASP A 193 19.70 -20.22 -4.06
CA ASP A 193 21.10 -20.62 -4.12
C ASP A 193 21.92 -19.67 -4.98
N ILE A 194 21.40 -19.22 -6.13
CA ILE A 194 22.03 -18.18 -6.94
C ILE A 194 22.22 -16.91 -6.11
N TYR A 195 21.19 -16.44 -5.40
CA TYR A 195 21.31 -15.25 -4.56
C TYR A 195 22.45 -15.41 -3.55
N TYR A 196 22.45 -16.49 -2.76
CA TYR A 196 23.48 -16.70 -1.74
C TYR A 196 24.87 -16.97 -2.31
N TRP A 197 24.96 -17.54 -3.52
CA TRP A 197 26.22 -17.71 -4.23
C TRP A 197 26.89 -16.36 -4.52
N PHE A 198 26.12 -15.34 -4.88
CA PHE A 198 26.66 -14.01 -5.17
C PHE A 198 26.71 -13.09 -3.95
N ASP A 199 25.73 -13.14 -3.04
CA ASP A 199 25.50 -12.13 -1.98
C ASP A 199 26.77 -11.74 -1.22
N LYS A 200 27.53 -12.74 -0.76
CA LYS A 200 28.72 -12.53 0.08
C LYS A 200 30.05 -12.48 -0.68
N SER A 201 30.06 -12.57 -2.01
CA SER A 201 31.29 -12.65 -2.79
C SER A 201 31.47 -11.48 -3.76
N THR A 202 32.29 -10.50 -3.35
CA THR A 202 32.68 -9.37 -4.22
C THR A 202 33.35 -9.84 -5.51
N LYS A 203 34.17 -10.89 -5.44
CA LYS A 203 34.81 -11.51 -6.61
C LYS A 203 33.78 -12.03 -7.62
N ARG A 204 32.78 -12.79 -7.17
CA ARG A 204 31.75 -13.36 -8.07
C ARG A 204 30.89 -12.25 -8.70
N LYS A 205 30.54 -11.22 -7.93
CA LYS A 205 29.82 -10.04 -8.45
C LYS A 205 30.65 -9.29 -9.52
N ALA A 206 31.95 -9.11 -9.29
CA ALA A 206 32.85 -8.47 -10.26
C ALA A 206 32.93 -9.26 -11.58
N THR A 207 33.13 -10.58 -11.51
CA THR A 207 33.15 -11.44 -12.70
C THR A 207 31.81 -11.43 -13.44
N MET A 208 30.68 -11.40 -12.72
CA MET A 208 29.37 -11.25 -13.36
C MET A 208 29.26 -9.92 -14.11
N ALA A 209 29.74 -8.81 -13.54
CA ALA A 209 29.73 -7.52 -14.20
C ALA A 209 30.60 -7.48 -15.48
N GLU A 210 31.77 -8.12 -15.45
CA GLU A 210 32.61 -8.32 -16.64
C GLU A 210 31.87 -9.11 -17.72
N TYR A 211 31.19 -10.20 -17.33
CA TYR A 211 30.43 -11.03 -18.27
C TYR A 211 29.22 -10.30 -18.87
N CYS A 212 28.50 -9.52 -18.06
CA CYS A 212 27.42 -8.64 -18.52
C CYS A 212 27.95 -7.64 -19.56
N THR A 213 29.10 -7.02 -19.30
CA THR A 213 29.76 -6.09 -20.25
C THR A 213 30.13 -6.80 -21.55
N PHE A 214 30.69 -8.00 -21.47
CA PHE A 214 31.04 -8.81 -22.65
C PHE A 214 29.81 -9.16 -23.50
N CYS A 215 28.67 -9.44 -22.87
CA CYS A 215 27.41 -9.78 -23.56
C CYS A 215 26.57 -8.56 -23.98
N ASP A 216 27.05 -7.33 -23.76
CA ASP A 216 26.30 -6.09 -23.97
C ASP A 216 24.97 -6.04 -23.20
N VAL A 217 25.00 -6.51 -21.94
CA VAL A 217 23.86 -6.51 -21.02
C VAL A 217 24.18 -5.62 -19.82
N THR A 218 23.22 -4.81 -19.40
CA THR A 218 23.34 -4.01 -18.17
C THR A 218 23.36 -4.92 -16.94
N TYR A 219 24.39 -4.78 -16.10
CA TYR A 219 24.42 -5.45 -14.80
C TYR A 219 23.23 -5.02 -13.95
N ARG A 220 22.55 -6.00 -13.33
CA ARG A 220 21.45 -5.80 -12.40
C ARG A 220 21.80 -6.49 -11.09
N ASP A 221 21.49 -5.83 -9.99
CA ASP A 221 21.65 -6.45 -8.68
C ASP A 221 20.74 -7.66 -8.55
N ILE A 222 21.30 -8.74 -8.00
CA ILE A 222 20.54 -9.94 -7.68
C ILE A 222 19.76 -9.64 -6.40
N ILE A 223 18.44 -9.54 -6.53
CA ILE A 223 17.54 -9.19 -5.44
C ILE A 223 17.31 -10.41 -4.57
N LYS A 224 17.26 -10.20 -3.25
CA LYS A 224 16.91 -11.23 -2.29
C LYS A 224 15.45 -11.64 -2.48
N HIS A 225 15.20 -12.93 -2.66
CA HIS A 225 13.87 -13.54 -2.59
C HIS A 225 13.37 -13.65 -1.16
#